data_AF-A0A6P1W9Z9-F1
#
_entry.id   AF-A0A6P1W9Z9-F1
#
_cell.length_a   1.000
_cell.length_b   1.000
_cell.length_c   1.000
_cell.angle_alpha   90.00
_cell.angle_beta   90.00
_cell.angle_gamma   90.00
#
_symmetry.space_group_name_H-M   'P 1'
#
loop_
_entity.id
_entity.type
_entity.pdbx_description
1 polymer ?
#
loop_
_entity_poly.entity_id
_entity_poly.type
_entity_poly.pdbx_seq_one_letter_code
_entity_poly.pdbx_strand_id
1 'polypeptide(L)'
;MANKTAKTKQKSLAADIVSSIEAKLTDAGEATKKMKKSIEKSADKLAKKLAKLIDKNEKKKKEPTKNAEKKTKKDLAKAKKNAEKAAKNAKRAANKIADTAADAIVAAAPKPARTYRKQAPAPKPATTSRRSSPKPASTPANTELSADNE
;
A
#
# COMPACT_ATOMS: atom_id res chain seq x y z
N MET A 1 10.31 11.10 -16.77
CA MET A 1 9.60 10.45 -17.90
C MET A 1 8.07 10.42 -17.75
N ALA A 2 7.49 10.36 -16.54
CA ALA A 2 6.03 10.25 -16.33
C ALA A 2 5.16 11.38 -16.93
N ASN A 3 5.68 12.61 -17.01
CA ASN A 3 4.92 13.74 -17.56
C ASN A 3 4.78 13.70 -19.09
N LYS A 4 5.70 13.04 -19.82
CA LYS A 4 5.59 12.90 -21.27
C LYS A 4 4.49 11.89 -21.62
N THR A 5 4.47 10.75 -20.95
CA THR A 5 3.44 9.72 -21.14
C THR A 5 2.03 10.17 -20.74
N ALA A 6 1.90 10.97 -19.67
CA ALA A 6 0.60 11.55 -19.31
C ALA A 6 0.08 12.55 -20.37
N LYS A 7 0.98 13.38 -20.94
CA LYS A 7 0.63 14.33 -22.00
C LYS A 7 0.23 13.63 -23.30
N THR A 8 0.90 12.56 -23.70
CA THR A 8 0.49 11.78 -24.90
C THR A 8 -0.85 11.08 -24.67
N LYS A 9 -1.06 10.46 -23.51
CA LYS A 9 -2.36 9.85 -23.16
C LYS A 9 -3.49 10.88 -23.16
N GLN A 10 -3.24 12.07 -22.61
CA GLN A 10 -4.22 13.15 -22.61
C GLN A 10 -4.56 13.60 -24.04
N LYS A 11 -3.56 13.81 -24.90
CA LYS A 11 -3.80 14.19 -26.30
C LYS A 11 -4.54 13.11 -27.08
N SER A 12 -4.20 11.84 -26.88
CA SER A 12 -4.92 10.71 -27.49
C SER A 12 -6.38 10.68 -27.05
N LEU A 13 -6.64 10.79 -25.74
CA LEU A 13 -8.02 10.85 -25.22
C LEU A 13 -8.79 12.05 -25.74
N ALA A 14 -8.15 13.22 -25.83
CA ALA A 14 -8.79 14.40 -26.37
C ALA A 14 -9.14 14.21 -27.86
N ALA A 15 -8.22 13.66 -28.65
CA ALA A 15 -8.44 13.36 -30.06
C ALA A 15 -9.57 12.34 -30.28
N ASP A 16 -9.63 11.27 -29.48
CA ASP A 16 -10.70 10.27 -29.55
C ASP A 16 -12.06 10.87 -29.21
N ILE A 17 -12.13 11.73 -28.19
CA ILE A 17 -13.36 12.44 -27.82
C ILE A 17 -13.80 13.39 -28.94
N VAL A 18 -12.87 14.16 -29.51
CA VAL A 18 -13.16 15.06 -30.63
C VAL A 18 -13.67 14.25 -31.82
N SER A 19 -12.97 13.19 -32.22
CA SER A 19 -13.36 12.34 -33.35
C SER A 19 -14.72 11.68 -33.13
N SER A 20 -15.01 11.19 -31.92
CA SER A 20 -16.31 10.59 -31.59
C SER A 20 -17.45 11.61 -31.62
N ILE A 21 -17.21 12.84 -31.17
CA ILE A 21 -18.20 13.92 -31.22
C ILE A 21 -18.39 14.44 -32.65
N GLU A 22 -17.30 14.60 -33.41
CA GLU A 22 -17.35 15.00 -34.82
C GLU A 22 -18.11 13.96 -35.66
N ALA A 23 -17.86 12.66 -35.46
CA ALA A 23 -18.59 11.59 -36.16
C ALA A 23 -20.10 11.59 -35.86
N LYS A 24 -20.52 12.02 -34.66
CA LYS A 24 -21.95 12.17 -34.32
C LYS A 24 -22.56 13.48 -34.82
N LEU A 25 -21.72 14.47 -35.13
CA LEU A 25 -22.15 15.79 -35.61
C LEU A 25 -22.12 15.89 -37.14
N THR A 26 -21.36 15.05 -37.83
CA THR A 26 -21.41 14.95 -39.30
C THR A 26 -22.80 14.55 -39.81
N ASP A 27 -23.57 13.83 -39.01
CA ASP A 27 -24.98 13.53 -39.31
C ASP A 27 -25.92 14.73 -39.06
N ALA A 28 -25.47 15.76 -38.33
CA ALA A 28 -26.24 16.96 -37.96
C ALA A 28 -25.89 18.21 -38.80
N GLY A 29 -25.08 18.06 -39.85
CA GLY A 29 -24.66 19.16 -40.74
C GLY A 29 -23.34 19.82 -40.31
N GLU A 30 -22.60 20.34 -41.29
CA GLU A 30 -21.22 20.83 -41.20
C GLU A 30 -20.95 21.61 -39.90
N ALA A 31 -20.28 20.95 -38.95
CA ALA A 31 -19.90 21.54 -37.68
C ALA A 31 -19.10 22.83 -37.91
N THR A 32 -19.72 23.97 -37.60
CA THR A 32 -19.10 25.28 -37.79
C THR A 32 -17.73 25.36 -37.11
N LYS A 33 -16.78 26.11 -37.69
CA LYS A 33 -15.41 26.28 -37.14
C LYS A 33 -15.37 26.67 -35.65
N LYS A 34 -16.42 27.35 -35.16
CA LYS A 34 -16.60 27.70 -33.74
C LYS A 34 -16.97 26.48 -32.88
N MET A 35 -17.83 25.60 -33.38
CA MET A 35 -18.17 24.33 -32.73
C MET A 35 -16.96 23.41 -32.61
N LYS A 36 -16.19 23.20 -33.68
CA LYS A 36 -14.97 22.37 -33.63
C LYS A 36 -13.99 22.84 -32.53
N LYS A 37 -13.71 24.15 -32.48
CA LYS A 37 -12.88 24.74 -31.41
C LYS A 37 -13.47 24.58 -30.01
N SER A 38 -14.79 24.63 -29.87
CA SER A 38 -15.47 24.39 -28.59
C SER A 38 -15.31 22.94 -28.14
N ILE A 39 -15.47 22.00 -29.07
CA ILE A 39 -15.33 20.56 -28.84
C ILE A 39 -13.89 20.23 -28.43
N GLU A 40 -12.89 20.73 -29.17
CA GLU A 40 -11.47 20.57 -28.84
C GLU A 40 -11.15 21.07 -27.42
N LYS A 41 -11.56 22.30 -27.07
CA LYS A 41 -11.34 22.86 -25.73
C LYS A 41 -12.02 22.05 -24.63
N SER A 42 -13.20 21.52 -24.91
CA SER A 42 -13.98 20.73 -23.96
C SER A 42 -13.39 19.34 -23.77
N ALA A 43 -12.96 18.71 -24.86
CA ALA A 43 -12.25 17.44 -24.87
C ALA A 43 -10.92 17.52 -24.11
N ASP A 44 -10.14 18.59 -24.32
CA ASP A 44 -8.90 18.83 -23.59
C ASP A 44 -9.12 18.94 -22.07
N LYS A 45 -10.18 19.66 -21.66
CA LYS A 45 -10.58 19.78 -20.24
C LYS A 45 -10.99 18.43 -19.65
N LEU A 46 -11.77 17.64 -20.40
CA LEU A 46 -12.19 16.30 -19.98
C LEU A 46 -11.00 15.35 -19.86
N ALA A 47 -10.15 15.28 -20.87
CA ALA A 47 -8.94 14.47 -20.87
C ALA A 47 -8.03 14.82 -19.69
N LYS A 48 -7.90 16.11 -19.35
CA LYS A 48 -7.13 16.56 -18.16
C LYS A 48 -7.74 16.06 -16.85
N LYS A 49 -9.07 16.05 -16.72
CA LYS A 49 -9.77 15.53 -15.53
C LYS A 49 -9.60 14.01 -15.42
N LEU A 50 -9.75 13.28 -16.53
CA LEU A 50 -9.57 11.83 -16.58
C LEU A 50 -8.13 11.43 -16.23
N ALA A 51 -7.13 12.11 -16.80
CA ALA A 51 -5.73 11.89 -16.46
C ALA A 51 -5.45 12.10 -14.96
N LYS A 52 -6.00 13.18 -14.36
CA LYS A 52 -5.88 13.41 -12.92
C LYS A 52 -6.52 12.31 -12.07
N LEU A 53 -7.66 11.75 -12.48
CA LEU A 53 -8.32 10.66 -11.75
C LEU A 53 -7.51 9.36 -11.85
N ILE A 54 -6.99 9.05 -13.04
CA ILE A 54 -6.10 7.90 -13.26
C ILE A 54 -4.85 8.03 -12.39
N ASP A 55 -4.18 9.19 -12.39
CA ASP A 55 -3.00 9.44 -11.57
C ASP A 55 -3.28 9.32 -10.07
N LYS A 56 -4.43 9.81 -9.60
CA LYS A 56 -4.87 9.67 -8.20
C LYS A 56 -5.10 8.19 -7.85
N ASN A 57 -5.77 7.43 -8.71
CA ASN A 57 -6.02 6.01 -8.49
C ASN A 57 -4.72 5.19 -8.54
N GLU A 58 -3.81 5.48 -9.46
CA GLU A 58 -2.50 4.84 -9.50
C GLU A 58 -1.68 5.13 -8.24
N LYS A 59 -1.70 6.37 -7.74
CA LYS A 59 -1.02 6.72 -6.47
C LYS A 59 -1.60 5.95 -5.29
N LYS A 60 -2.93 5.86 -5.18
CA LYS A 60 -3.60 5.07 -4.14
C LYS A 60 -3.28 3.58 -4.22
N LYS A 61 -3.08 3.03 -5.43
CA LYS A 61 -2.65 1.63 -5.62
C LYS A 61 -1.17 1.40 -5.31
N LYS A 62 -0.31 2.42 -5.46
CA LYS A 62 1.16 2.34 -5.24
C LYS A 62 1.60 2.61 -3.79
N GLU A 63 0.78 3.25 -2.96
CA GLU A 63 1.09 3.45 -1.53
C GLU A 63 1.10 2.18 -0.66
N PRO A 64 0.12 1.26 -0.76
CA PRO A 64 0.12 0.07 0.09
C PRO A 64 1.31 -0.84 -0.19
N THR A 65 1.77 -0.91 -1.45
CA THR A 65 2.92 -1.74 -1.85
C THR A 65 4.24 -1.21 -1.32
N LYS A 66 4.44 0.12 -1.32
CA LYS A 66 5.66 0.74 -0.75
C LYS A 66 5.77 0.55 0.77
N ASN A 67 4.64 0.57 1.48
CA ASN A 67 4.64 0.32 2.92
C ASN A 67 4.87 -1.15 3.25
N ALA A 68 4.34 -2.07 2.44
CA ALA A 68 4.65 -3.50 2.54
C ALA A 68 6.13 -3.77 2.29
N GLU A 69 6.73 -3.19 1.23
CA GLU A 69 8.16 -3.33 0.93
C GLU A 69 9.09 -2.77 2.02
N LYS A 70 8.71 -1.68 2.68
CA LYS A 70 9.48 -1.14 3.81
C LYS A 70 9.44 -2.07 5.02
N LYS A 71 8.28 -2.67 5.31
CA LYS A 71 8.14 -3.64 6.41
C LYS A 71 8.96 -4.90 6.14
N THR A 72 8.82 -5.49 4.94
CA THR A 72 9.56 -6.71 4.57
C THR A 72 11.08 -6.47 4.60
N LYS A 73 11.58 -5.34 4.10
CA LYS A 73 13.01 -4.99 4.20
C LYS A 73 13.48 -4.84 5.64
N LYS A 74 12.68 -4.23 6.52
CA LYS A 74 13.02 -4.04 7.93
C LYS A 74 13.07 -5.37 8.69
N ASP A 75 12.14 -6.28 8.39
CA ASP A 75 12.09 -7.59 9.03
C ASP A 75 13.22 -8.50 8.55
N LEU A 76 13.55 -8.45 7.26
CA LEU A 76 14.70 -9.17 6.69
C LEU A 76 16.04 -8.67 7.27
N ALA A 77 16.18 -7.35 7.48
CA ALA A 77 17.37 -6.78 8.12
C ALA A 77 17.50 -7.20 9.60
N LYS A 78 16.39 -7.24 10.35
CA LYS A 78 16.38 -7.75 11.73
C LYS A 78 16.71 -9.24 11.80
N ALA A 79 16.14 -10.04 10.91
CA ALA A 79 16.39 -11.47 10.84
C ALA A 79 17.88 -11.76 10.54
N LYS A 80 18.48 -11.05 9.57
CA LYS A 80 19.92 -11.15 9.28
C LYS A 80 20.78 -10.80 10.49
N LYS A 81 20.48 -9.69 11.17
CA LYS A 81 21.23 -9.26 12.37
C LYS A 81 21.09 -10.27 13.52
N ASN A 82 19.93 -10.92 13.66
CA ASN A 82 19.74 -11.94 14.69
C ASN A 82 20.48 -13.24 14.34
N ALA A 83 20.41 -13.71 13.10
CA ALA A 83 21.14 -14.87 12.63
C ALA A 83 22.66 -14.71 12.79
N GLU A 84 23.21 -13.52 12.50
CA GLU A 84 24.64 -13.24 12.68
C GLU A 84 25.06 -13.26 14.17
N LYS A 85 24.21 -12.74 15.06
CA LYS A 85 24.43 -12.82 16.51
C LYS A 85 24.35 -14.25 17.03
N ALA A 86 23.39 -15.04 16.55
CA ALA A 86 23.24 -16.45 16.91
C ALA A 86 24.46 -17.26 16.45
N ALA A 87 24.95 -17.04 15.22
CA ALA A 87 26.15 -17.69 14.71
C ALA A 87 27.40 -17.31 15.53
N LYS A 88 27.57 -16.03 15.90
CA LYS A 88 28.66 -15.60 16.78
C LYS A 88 28.55 -16.19 18.19
N ASN A 89 27.35 -16.32 18.74
CA ASN A 89 27.13 -16.94 20.04
C ASN A 89 27.41 -18.44 20.02
N ALA A 90 26.94 -19.16 18.99
CA ALA A 90 27.22 -20.59 18.80
C ALA A 90 28.72 -20.87 18.66
N LYS A 91 29.46 -20.04 17.91
CA LYS A 91 30.93 -20.13 17.81
C LYS A 91 31.61 -19.93 19.16
N ARG A 92 31.17 -18.95 19.95
CA ARG A 92 31.71 -18.73 21.32
C ARG A 92 31.39 -19.88 22.25
N ALA A 93 30.19 -20.45 22.16
CA ALA A 93 29.80 -21.61 22.95
C ALA A 93 30.65 -22.84 22.59
N ALA A 94 30.88 -23.10 21.30
CA ALA A 94 31.74 -24.18 20.83
C ALA A 94 33.20 -24.00 21.31
N ASN A 95 33.77 -22.79 21.18
CA ASN A 95 35.14 -22.53 21.63
C ASN A 95 35.29 -22.64 23.15
N LYS A 96 34.29 -22.19 23.92
CA LYS A 96 34.31 -22.31 25.39
C LYS A 96 34.24 -23.77 25.85
N ILE A 97 33.49 -24.61 25.15
CA ILE A 97 33.42 -26.05 25.42
C ILE A 97 34.77 -26.72 25.09
N ALA A 98 35.42 -26.33 24.00
CA ALA A 98 36.76 -26.82 23.64
C ALA A 98 37.84 -26.43 24.68
N ASP A 99 37.82 -25.19 25.18
CA ASP A 99 38.76 -24.75 26.23
C ASP A 99 38.49 -25.45 27.58
N THR A 100 37.23 -25.64 27.97
CA THR A 100 36.90 -26.37 29.22
C THR A 100 37.12 -27.87 29.14
N ALA A 101 37.22 -28.45 27.93
CA ALA A 101 37.56 -29.86 27.75
C ALA A 101 39.07 -30.12 27.79
N ALA A 102 39.90 -29.07 27.61
CA ALA A 102 41.35 -29.17 27.74
C ALA A 102 41.83 -29.07 29.20
N ASP A 103 41.09 -28.38 30.08
CA ASP A 103 41.42 -28.21 31.51
C ASP A 103 40.73 -29.23 32.45
N ALA A 104 39.89 -30.13 31.93
CA ALA A 104 39.13 -31.09 32.75
C ALA A 104 39.88 -32.41 33.07
N ILE A 105 41.22 -32.39 33.12
CA ILE A 105 42.02 -33.51 33.62
C ILE A 105 42.77 -33.13 34.92
N VAL A 106 42.18 -32.40 35.86
CA VAL A 106 42.41 -32.56 37.31
C VAL A 106 41.32 -31.78 38.05
N ALA A 107 40.26 -32.45 38.51
CA ALA A 107 39.61 -32.15 39.79
C ALA A 107 38.43 -33.09 40.04
N ALA A 108 38.41 -33.64 41.25
CA ALA A 108 37.60 -34.74 41.70
C ALA A 108 36.14 -34.37 42.06
N ALA A 109 35.31 -35.43 42.02
CA ALA A 109 34.07 -35.69 42.78
C ALA A 109 32.78 -34.89 42.44
N PRO A 110 31.70 -35.58 42.03
CA PRO A 110 30.37 -34.96 41.89
C PRO A 110 29.67 -34.82 43.24
N LYS A 111 29.27 -33.60 43.60
CA LYS A 111 28.24 -33.35 44.63
C LYS A 111 26.87 -33.15 43.97
N PRO A 112 25.80 -33.80 44.45
CA PRO A 112 24.48 -33.74 43.80
C PRO A 112 23.77 -32.40 44.00
N ALA A 113 22.95 -32.10 43.00
CA ALA A 113 22.24 -30.86 42.73
C ALA A 113 21.14 -30.53 43.76
N ARG A 114 20.96 -29.22 44.03
CA ARG A 114 19.70 -28.66 44.54
C ARG A 114 19.09 -27.74 43.48
N THR A 115 17.98 -28.21 42.89
CA THR A 115 17.15 -27.43 41.98
C THR A 115 16.16 -26.60 42.79
N TYR A 116 16.38 -25.28 42.87
CA TYR A 116 15.34 -24.34 43.29
C TYR A 116 14.47 -23.99 42.09
N ARG A 117 13.27 -24.58 42.04
CA ARG A 117 12.24 -24.30 41.03
C ARG A 117 11.55 -22.97 41.39
N LYS A 118 11.89 -21.88 40.69
CA LYS A 118 11.14 -20.62 40.78
C LYS A 118 9.73 -20.81 40.22
N GLN A 119 8.73 -20.45 41.03
CA GLN A 119 7.32 -20.44 40.65
C GLN A 119 7.06 -19.44 39.52
N ALA A 120 6.24 -19.83 38.55
CA ALA A 120 5.77 -18.95 37.48
C ALA A 120 4.53 -18.16 37.95
N PRO A 121 4.39 -16.87 37.62
CA PRO A 121 3.21 -16.09 37.96
C PRO A 121 2.02 -16.43 37.04
N ALA A 122 0.81 -16.36 37.59
CA ALA A 122 -0.45 -16.74 36.95
C ALA A 122 -0.79 -15.89 35.70
N PRO A 123 -1.43 -16.47 34.67
CA PRO A 123 -1.87 -15.72 33.50
C PRO A 123 -3.12 -14.87 33.81
N LYS A 124 -3.10 -13.60 33.40
CA LYS A 124 -4.26 -12.69 33.45
C LYS A 124 -5.32 -13.08 32.39
N PRO A 125 -6.62 -12.89 32.67
CA PRO A 125 -7.68 -13.19 31.70
C PRO A 125 -7.71 -12.17 30.56
N ALA A 126 -7.98 -12.65 29.34
CA ALA A 126 -8.08 -11.86 28.13
C ALA A 126 -9.41 -11.08 28.09
N THR A 127 -9.33 -9.77 27.89
CA THR A 127 -10.49 -8.89 27.66
C THR A 127 -11.04 -9.07 26.25
N THR A 128 -12.32 -9.39 26.15
CA THR A 128 -13.09 -9.49 24.90
C THR A 128 -13.30 -8.11 24.29
N SER A 129 -12.71 -7.84 23.12
CA SER A 129 -12.95 -6.60 22.38
C SER A 129 -14.26 -6.70 21.59
N ARG A 130 -15.21 -5.82 21.91
CA ARG A 130 -16.53 -5.74 21.27
C ARG A 130 -16.42 -5.14 19.86
N ARG A 131 -17.08 -5.84 18.94
CA ARG A 131 -17.31 -5.50 17.54
C ARG A 131 -18.23 -4.27 17.45
N SER A 132 -17.78 -3.18 16.85
CA SER A 132 -18.66 -2.05 16.48
C SER A 132 -19.10 -2.21 15.01
N SER A 133 -20.41 -2.28 14.81
CA SER A 133 -21.09 -2.31 13.52
C SER A 133 -20.96 -0.99 12.74
N PRO A 134 -21.06 -1.01 11.39
CA PRO A 134 -21.05 0.19 10.57
C PRO A 134 -22.40 0.92 10.64
N LYS A 135 -22.35 2.27 10.71
CA LYS A 135 -23.54 3.14 10.64
C LYS A 135 -23.92 3.42 9.17
N PRO A 136 -25.19 3.28 8.78
CA PRO A 136 -25.66 3.48 7.40
C PRO A 136 -25.77 4.95 6.98
N ALA A 137 -25.89 5.12 5.66
CA ALA A 137 -25.82 6.33 4.85
C ALA A 137 -26.90 7.38 5.13
N SER A 138 -26.58 8.64 4.82
CA SER A 138 -27.54 9.74 4.70
C SER A 138 -27.55 10.28 3.26
N THR A 139 -28.65 10.02 2.55
CA THR A 139 -29.21 10.87 1.47
C THR A 139 -30.34 11.68 2.11
N PRO A 140 -30.46 12.99 1.86
CA PRO A 140 -31.38 13.53 0.84
C PRO A 140 -30.75 14.78 0.14
N ALA A 141 -31.23 15.36 -0.96
CA ALA A 141 -32.60 15.79 -1.19
C ALA A 141 -32.91 15.99 -2.68
N ASN A 142 -34.19 15.74 -2.94
CA ASN A 142 -34.99 16.07 -4.09
C ASN A 142 -34.99 17.59 -4.35
N THR A 143 -34.99 18.01 -5.61
CA THR A 143 -35.48 19.34 -6.01
C THR A 143 -36.28 19.14 -7.28
N GLU A 144 -37.57 18.90 -7.09
CA GLU A 144 -38.62 19.33 -8.01
C GLU A 144 -38.69 20.86 -8.01
N LEU A 145 -38.83 21.46 -9.19
CA LEU A 145 -39.63 22.63 -9.56
C LEU A 145 -39.23 22.98 -11.00
N SER A 146 -39.95 22.48 -12.01
CA SER A 146 -41.20 23.03 -12.56
C SER A 146 -41.01 24.26 -13.44
N ALA A 147 -41.64 24.15 -14.60
CA ALA A 147 -42.36 25.20 -15.34
C ALA A 147 -41.59 26.19 -16.23
N ASP A 148 -42.00 26.14 -17.49
CA ASP A 148 -42.31 27.28 -18.38
C ASP A 148 -41.21 28.27 -18.76
N ASN A 149 -40.88 28.28 -20.06
CA ASN A 149 -41.02 29.48 -20.88
C ASN A 149 -41.12 29.11 -22.37
N GLU A 150 -41.92 29.92 -23.05
CA GLU A 150 -42.48 29.86 -24.42
C GLU A 150 -41.56 29.40 -25.55
#